data_AF-A0A6C0ID42-F1
#
_entry.id   AF-A0A6C0ID42-F1
#
_cell.length_a   1.000
_cell.length_b   1.000
_cell.length_c   1.000
_cell.angle_alpha   90.00
_cell.angle_beta   90.00
_cell.angle_gamma   90.00
#
_symmetry.space_group_name_H-M   'P 1'
#
loop_
_entity.id
_entity.type
_entity.pdbx_description
1 polymer ?
#
loop_
_entity_poly.entity_id
_entity_poly.type
_entity_poly.pdbx_seq_one_letter_code
_entity_poly.pdbx_strand_id
1 'polypeptide(L)'
;MEKEFYVHLFHIILVSGLFYYIGTTRDKIPKIIFSMLIGLGCFVIIYHIYKALFKNDAWVNYIHIFLVGPLLIYIGLYQDKTPRKFFEIILMLAFASFGYHLYYLLKS
;
A
#
# COMPACT_ATOMS: atom_id res chain seq x y z
N MET A 1 20.64 -8.60 1.77
CA MET A 1 21.34 -7.35 1.40
C MET A 1 20.78 -6.71 0.13
N GLU A 2 21.21 -7.02 -1.10
CA GLU A 2 20.72 -6.29 -2.30
C GLU A 2 19.21 -6.38 -2.52
N LYS A 3 18.63 -7.58 -2.41
CA LYS A 3 17.19 -7.78 -2.59
C LYS A 3 16.34 -7.01 -1.58
N GLU A 4 16.79 -6.94 -0.33
CA GLU A 4 16.08 -6.23 0.75
C GLU A 4 16.16 -4.73 0.53
N PHE A 5 17.36 -4.22 0.17
CA PHE A 5 17.56 -2.82 -0.21
C PHE A 5 16.54 -2.37 -1.27
N TYR A 6 16.38 -3.13 -2.35
CA TYR A 6 15.40 -2.80 -3.40
C TYR A 6 13.95 -2.88 -2.92
N VAL A 7 13.62 -3.81 -2.01
CA VAL A 7 12.27 -3.87 -1.42
C VAL A 7 12.00 -2.63 -0.57
N HIS A 8 12.95 -2.18 0.25
CA HIS A 8 12.82 -0.95 1.03
C HIS A 8 12.67 0.28 0.12
N LEU A 9 13.52 0.39 -0.90
CA LEU A 9 13.47 1.52 -1.84
C LEU A 9 12.14 1.56 -2.62
N PHE A 10 11.64 0.40 -3.05
CA PHE A 10 10.33 0.26 -3.70
C PHE A 10 9.20 0.79 -2.81
N HIS A 11 9.18 0.43 -1.53
CA HIS A 11 8.14 0.89 -0.62
C HIS A 11 8.26 2.37 -0.29
N ILE A 12 9.48 2.89 -0.14
CA ILE A 12 9.71 4.32 0.15
C ILE A 12 9.23 5.18 -1.02
N ILE A 13 9.67 4.88 -2.24
CA ILE A 13 9.40 5.75 -3.40
C ILE A 13 8.00 5.50 -3.95
N LEU A 14 7.68 4.23 -4.29
CA LEU A 14 6.48 3.92 -5.05
C LEU A 14 5.27 3.75 -4.14
N VAL A 15 5.36 2.89 -3.11
CA VAL A 15 4.19 2.60 -2.25
C VAL A 15 3.81 3.81 -1.40
N SER A 16 4.78 4.36 -0.67
CA SER A 16 4.52 5.51 0.22
C SER A 16 4.17 6.76 -0.58
N GLY A 17 4.83 6.99 -1.73
CA GLY A 17 4.50 8.10 -2.63
C GLY A 17 3.08 8.00 -3.19
N LEU A 18 2.67 6.82 -3.67
CA LEU A 18 1.32 6.58 -4.16
C LEU A 18 0.28 6.80 -3.05
N PHE A 19 0.51 6.24 -1.87
CA PHE A 19 -0.43 6.34 -0.74
C PHE A 19 -0.56 7.77 -0.24
N TYR A 20 0.56 8.49 -0.18
CA TYR A 20 0.58 9.91 0.16
C TYR A 20 -0.24 10.72 -0.86
N TYR A 21 0.02 10.53 -2.15
CA TYR A 21 -0.72 11.21 -3.23
C TYR A 21 -2.22 10.95 -3.13
N ILE A 22 -2.64 9.69 -2.91
CA ILE A 22 -4.06 9.34 -2.77
C ILE A 22 -4.66 10.00 -1.53
N GLY A 23 -3.97 9.90 -0.39
CA GLY A 23 -4.46 10.42 0.88
C GLY A 23 -4.61 11.94 0.94
N THR A 24 -3.75 12.68 0.25
CA THR A 24 -3.81 14.15 0.19
C THR A 24 -4.74 14.67 -0.91
N THR A 25 -4.78 13.99 -2.06
CA THR A 25 -5.57 14.45 -3.24
C THR A 25 -7.03 14.01 -3.17
N ARG A 26 -7.31 12.86 -2.55
CA ARG A 26 -8.66 12.37 -2.19
C ARG A 26 -9.62 12.24 -3.38
N ASP A 27 -10.75 12.93 -3.32
CA ASP A 27 -11.83 12.95 -4.30
C ASP A 27 -11.44 13.64 -5.62
N LYS A 28 -10.31 14.34 -5.65
CA LYS A 28 -9.77 15.01 -6.84
C LYS A 28 -8.83 14.14 -7.68
N ILE A 29 -8.64 12.88 -7.29
CA ILE A 29 -7.79 11.94 -8.02
C ILE A 29 -8.44 11.63 -9.39
N PRO A 30 -7.66 11.57 -10.50
CA PRO A 30 -8.15 11.13 -11.79
C PRO A 30 -8.83 9.75 -11.75
N LYS A 31 -9.97 9.60 -12.44
CA LYS A 31 -10.78 8.35 -12.46
C LYS A 31 -9.97 7.10 -12.83
N ILE A 32 -8.98 7.23 -13.73
CA ILE A 32 -8.11 6.12 -14.11
C ILE A 32 -7.32 5.56 -12.92
N ILE A 33 -6.90 6.41 -11.99
CA ILE A 33 -6.12 5.98 -10.82
C ILE A 33 -7.02 5.13 -9.91
N PHE A 34 -8.29 5.48 -9.71
CA PHE A 34 -9.21 4.63 -8.94
C PHE A 34 -9.33 3.22 -9.52
N SER A 35 -9.48 3.09 -10.85
CA SER A 35 -9.48 1.78 -11.52
C SER A 35 -8.16 1.02 -11.32
N MET A 36 -7.03 1.73 -11.35
CA MET A 36 -5.73 1.14 -11.06
C MET A 36 -5.62 0.65 -9.60
N LEU A 37 -6.25 1.32 -8.63
CA LEU A 37 -6.24 0.88 -7.22
C LEU A 37 -6.95 -0.46 -7.03
N ILE A 38 -8.01 -0.73 -7.79
CA ILE A 38 -8.69 -2.03 -7.74
C ILE A 38 -7.73 -3.14 -8.21
N GLY A 39 -7.12 -2.95 -9.38
CA GLY A 39 -6.17 -3.90 -9.93
C GLY A 39 -4.96 -4.12 -9.01
N LEU A 40 -4.40 -3.03 -8.48
CA LEU A 40 -3.29 -3.07 -7.54
C LEU A 40 -3.67 -3.78 -6.24
N GLY A 41 -4.84 -3.49 -5.67
CA GLY A 41 -5.31 -4.12 -4.44
C GLY A 41 -5.50 -5.63 -4.60
N CYS A 42 -6.12 -6.06 -5.71
CA CYS A 42 -6.23 -7.50 -6.04
C CYS A 42 -4.85 -8.16 -6.18
N PHE A 43 -3.93 -7.52 -6.91
CA PHE A 43 -2.57 -8.01 -7.09
C PHE A 43 -1.83 -8.15 -5.74
N VAL A 44 -1.89 -7.12 -4.89
CA VAL A 44 -1.27 -7.11 -3.55
C VAL A 44 -1.80 -8.27 -2.71
N ILE A 45 -3.13 -8.46 -2.66
CA ILE A 45 -3.73 -9.57 -1.90
C ILE A 45 -3.21 -10.91 -2.39
N ILE A 46 -3.29 -11.19 -3.70
CA ILE A 46 -2.88 -12.48 -4.28
C ILE A 46 -1.39 -12.73 -4.03
N TYR A 47 -0.55 -11.72 -4.29
CA TYR A 47 0.89 -11.82 -4.10
C TYR A 47 1.27 -12.12 -2.64
N HIS A 48 0.60 -11.46 -1.68
CA HIS A 48 0.90 -11.65 -0.28
C HIS A 48 0.27 -12.92 0.30
N ILE A 49 -0.85 -13.42 -0.23
CA ILE A 49 -1.35 -14.77 0.09
C ILE A 49 -0.30 -15.81 -0.29
N TYR A 50 0.23 -15.74 -1.52
CA TYR A 50 1.30 -16.64 -1.95
C TYR A 50 2.51 -16.56 -1.00
N LYS A 51 2.99 -15.36 -0.68
CA LYS A 51 4.11 -15.22 0.28
C LYS A 51 3.80 -15.78 1.66
N ALA A 52 2.60 -15.57 2.19
CA ALA A 52 2.21 -16.04 3.52
C ALA A 52 2.15 -17.57 3.61
N LEU A 53 1.77 -18.24 2.53
CA LEU A 53 1.71 -19.71 2.48
C LEU A 53 3.10 -20.37 2.35
N PHE A 54 4.05 -19.71 1.69
CA PHE A 54 5.32 -20.33 1.31
C PHE A 54 6.58 -19.70 1.95
N LYS A 55 6.46 -18.75 2.88
CA LYS A 55 7.61 -18.13 3.59
C LYS A 55 7.40 -18.01 5.10
N ASN A 56 8.49 -18.12 5.85
CA ASN A 56 8.51 -18.24 7.32
C ASN A 56 8.14 -16.97 8.13
N ASP A 57 7.93 -15.81 7.49
CA ASP A 57 7.48 -14.59 8.18
C ASP A 57 6.20 -14.06 7.52
N ALA A 58 5.07 -14.38 8.15
CA ALA A 58 3.74 -14.15 7.59
C ALA A 58 3.11 -12.83 8.03
N TRP A 59 3.61 -12.18 9.09
CA TRP A 59 2.86 -11.10 9.75
C TRP A 59 2.70 -9.87 8.85
N VAL A 60 3.78 -9.43 8.18
CA VAL A 60 3.73 -8.31 7.22
C VAL A 60 2.81 -8.64 6.05
N ASN A 61 2.76 -9.91 5.63
CA ASN A 61 1.87 -10.34 4.56
C ASN A 61 0.40 -10.23 4.99
N TYR A 62 0.06 -10.51 6.24
CA TYR A 62 -1.30 -10.33 6.75
C TYR A 62 -1.77 -8.87 6.74
N ILE A 63 -0.87 -7.91 7.03
CA ILE A 63 -1.21 -6.47 6.87
C ILE A 63 -1.61 -6.18 5.43
N HIS A 64 -0.90 -6.72 4.45
CA HIS A 64 -1.20 -6.49 3.05
C HIS A 64 -2.52 -7.13 2.61
N ILE A 65 -2.80 -8.33 3.12
CA ILE A 65 -3.99 -9.12 2.78
C ILE A 65 -5.26 -8.53 3.42
N PHE A 66 -5.20 -8.14 4.69
CA PHE A 66 -6.39 -7.75 5.45
C PHE A 66 -6.60 -6.24 5.58
N LEU A 67 -5.57 -5.43 5.34
CA LEU A 67 -5.67 -3.98 5.46
C LEU A 67 -5.34 -3.27 4.15
N VAL A 68 -4.12 -3.41 3.63
CA VAL A 68 -3.66 -2.59 2.49
C VAL A 68 -4.45 -2.89 1.21
N GLY A 69 -4.51 -4.16 0.81
CA GLY A 69 -5.23 -4.58 -0.39
C GLY A 69 -6.72 -4.23 -0.36
N PRO A 70 -7.46 -4.62 0.70
CA PRO A 70 -8.88 -4.28 0.84
C PRO A 70 -9.14 -2.77 0.84
N LEU A 71 -8.27 -1.97 1.47
CA LEU A 71 -8.40 -0.52 1.46
C LEU A 71 -8.24 0.06 0.06
N LEU A 72 -7.26 -0.40 -0.72
CA LEU A 72 -7.06 0.03 -2.11
C LEU A 72 -8.27 -0.31 -2.98
N ILE A 73 -8.80 -1.53 -2.85
CA ILE A 73 -10.01 -1.96 -3.57
C ILE A 73 -11.20 -1.09 -3.16
N TYR A 74 -11.39 -0.86 -1.85
CA TYR A 74 -12.50 -0.05 -1.35
C TYR A 74 -12.46 1.38 -1.91
N ILE A 75 -11.31 2.05 -1.83
CA ILE A 75 -11.14 3.41 -2.38
C ILE A 75 -11.37 3.39 -3.90
N GLY A 76 -10.86 2.38 -4.61
CA GLY A 76 -11.05 2.24 -6.05
C GLY A 76 -12.51 2.03 -6.49
N LEU A 77 -13.29 1.26 -5.72
CA LEU A 77 -14.70 1.00 -6.00
C LEU A 77 -15.60 2.20 -5.68
N TYR A 78 -15.33 2.90 -4.58
CA TYR A 78 -16.15 4.03 -4.12
C TYR A 78 -15.73 5.37 -4.73
N GLN A 79 -14.51 5.48 -5.25
CA GLN A 79 -14.02 6.65 -6.01
C GLN A 79 -14.20 7.97 -5.23
N ASP A 80 -14.81 8.96 -5.86
CA ASP A 80 -15.14 10.28 -5.31
C ASP A 80 -16.17 10.23 -4.17
N LYS A 81 -16.88 9.11 -4.01
CA LYS A 81 -17.81 8.87 -2.88
C LYS A 81 -17.14 8.23 -1.66
N THR A 82 -15.84 7.94 -1.74
CA THR A 82 -15.08 7.35 -0.64
C THR A 82 -15.12 8.28 0.59
N PRO A 83 -15.58 7.81 1.77
CA PRO A 83 -15.55 8.62 2.98
C PRO A 83 -14.14 9.06 3.34
N ARG A 84 -13.99 10.34 3.74
CA ARG A 84 -12.70 10.98 4.06
C ARG A 84 -11.77 10.13 4.94
N LYS A 85 -12.32 9.43 5.92
CA LYS A 85 -11.56 8.57 6.83
C LYS A 85 -10.71 7.51 6.11
N PHE A 86 -11.14 6.98 4.97
CA PHE A 86 -10.37 5.97 4.24
C PHE A 86 -9.17 6.59 3.50
N PHE A 87 -9.31 7.83 3.02
CA PHE A 87 -8.17 8.59 2.52
C PHE A 87 -7.18 8.97 3.64
N GLU A 88 -7.66 9.21 4.85
CA GLU A 88 -6.79 9.47 6.01
C GLU A 88 -6.09 8.19 6.48
N ILE A 89 -6.76 7.03 6.46
CA ILE A 89 -6.13 5.74 6.77
C ILE A 89 -5.02 5.43 5.76
N ILE A 90 -5.25 5.59 4.45
CA ILE A 90 -4.18 5.34 3.46
C ILE A 90 -3.03 6.33 3.61
N LEU A 91 -3.30 7.58 4.01
CA LEU A 91 -2.27 8.56 4.34
C LEU A 91 -1.44 8.13 5.56
N MET A 92 -2.07 7.63 6.62
CA MET A 92 -1.36 7.06 7.77
C MET A 92 -0.49 5.87 7.37
N LEU A 93 -0.99 5.00 6.49
CA LEU A 93 -0.21 3.89 5.93
C LEU A 93 0.95 4.37 5.07
N ALA A 94 0.85 5.52 4.39
CA ALA A 94 1.96 6.13 3.68
C ALA A 94 3.13 6.45 4.64
N PHE A 95 2.83 7.09 5.78
CA PHE A 95 3.85 7.41 6.78
C PHE A 95 4.40 6.16 7.46
N ALA A 96 3.55 5.19 7.78
CA ALA A 96 3.99 3.92 8.37
C ALA A 96 4.93 3.15 7.44
N SER A 97 4.55 3.03 6.16
CA SER A 97 5.39 2.41 5.12
C SER A 97 6.72 3.16 4.98
N PHE A 98 6.68 4.49 4.81
CA PHE A 98 7.89 5.29 4.65
C PHE A 98 8.83 5.14 5.85
N GLY A 99 8.32 5.35 7.06
CA GLY A 99 9.11 5.30 8.29
C GLY A 99 9.71 3.93 8.56
N TYR A 100 8.90 2.86 8.43
CA TYR A 100 9.37 1.48 8.59
C TYR A 100 10.48 1.18 7.59
N HIS A 101 10.26 1.43 6.30
CA HIS A 101 11.24 1.07 5.28
C HIS A 101 12.48 1.96 5.31
N LEU A 102 12.37 3.24 5.66
CA LEU A 102 13.51 4.12 5.82
C LEU A 102 14.40 3.69 6.99
N TYR A 103 13.79 3.33 8.14
CA TYR A 103 14.53 2.83 9.29
C TYR A 103 15.37 1.61 8.93
N TYR A 104 14.77 0.61 8.26
CA TYR A 104 15.50 -0.60 7.88
C TYR A 104 16.50 -0.36 6.75
N LEU A 105 16.26 0.57 5.83
CA LEU A 105 17.22 0.95 4.78
C LEU A 105 18.50 1.58 5.35
N LEU A 106 18.38 2.36 6.42
CA LEU A 106 19.53 3.00 7.08
C LEU A 106 20.26 2.08 8.05
N LYS A 107 19.57 1.04 8.56
CA LYS A 107 20.14 0.04 9.46
C LYS A 107 20.81 -1.12 8.73
N SER A 108 20.38 -1.40 7.49
CA SER A 108 20.85 -2.52 6.66
C SER A 108 22.26 -2.36 6.13
#